data_AF-A0A7S1S628-F1
#
_entry.id   AF-A0A7S1S628-F1
#
_cell.length_a   1.000
_cell.length_b   1.000
_cell.length_c   1.000
_cell.angle_alpha   90.00
_cell.angle_beta   90.00
_cell.angle_gamma   90.00
#
_symmetry.space_group_name_H-M   'P 1'
#
loop_
_entity.id
_entity.type
_entity.pdbx_description
1 polymer ?
#
loop_
_entity_poly.entity_id
_entity_poly.type
_entity_poly.pdbx_seq_one_letter_code
_entity_poly.pdbx_strand_id
1 'polypeptide(L)'
;ACRVSVDGRALAQLGPGSVVGEVAVLSDGRERVTVTAQGSVRCFAAPVQRVQALLDARPELRAPLERILMDGLAAKLASADGQAGAHRYRAALEVACALEERAGIASGLASMRRQQGISEKAHARLMEELPQCAHMPFP
;
A
#
# COMPACT_ATOMS: atom_id res chain seq x y z
N ALA A 1 -6.23 -3.88 -12.40
CA ALA A 1 -5.91 -3.43 -11.03
C ALA A 1 -5.92 -1.90 -10.99
N CYS A 2 -6.15 -1.30 -9.83
CA CYS A 2 -6.05 0.15 -9.65
C CYS A 2 -4.89 0.48 -8.72
N ARG A 3 -4.20 1.61 -8.97
CA ARG A 3 -3.17 2.15 -8.08
C ARG A 3 -3.80 3.26 -7.24
N VAL A 4 -3.55 3.24 -5.93
CA VAL A 4 -3.90 4.32 -5.00
C VAL A 4 -2.67 5.17 -4.77
N SER A 5 -2.83 6.49 -4.81
CA SER A 5 -1.75 7.43 -4.52
C SER A 5 -2.23 8.65 -3.74
N VAL A 6 -1.34 9.20 -2.93
CA VAL A 6 -1.51 10.50 -2.25
C VAL A 6 -0.34 11.37 -2.65
N ASP A 7 -0.63 12.57 -3.16
CA ASP A 7 0.38 13.50 -3.68
C ASP A 7 1.39 12.84 -4.64
N GLY A 8 0.88 11.97 -5.52
CA GLY A 8 1.67 11.23 -6.52
C GLY A 8 2.45 10.03 -5.99
N ARG A 9 2.49 9.80 -4.67
CA ARG A 9 3.15 8.63 -4.07
C ARG A 9 2.20 7.44 -4.00
N ALA A 10 2.62 6.31 -4.56
CA ALA A 10 1.82 5.08 -4.50
C ALA A 10 1.71 4.59 -3.06
N LEU A 11 0.47 4.32 -2.62
CA LEU A 11 0.16 3.78 -1.30
C LEU A 11 -0.25 2.32 -1.36
N ALA A 12 -1.10 1.96 -2.32
CA ALA A 12 -1.65 0.62 -2.40
C ALA A 12 -2.02 0.24 -3.83
N GLN A 13 -2.27 -1.05 -4.02
CA GLN A 13 -2.82 -1.59 -5.26
C GLN A 13 -4.13 -2.32 -4.94
N LEU A 14 -5.15 -2.06 -5.74
CA LEU A 14 -6.50 -2.58 -5.57
C LEU A 14 -6.82 -3.59 -6.65
N GLY A 15 -7.44 -4.68 -6.23
CA GLY A 15 -7.88 -5.78 -7.08
C GLY A 15 -9.41 -5.93 -7.08
N PRO A 16 -9.93 -6.99 -7.73
CA PRO A 16 -11.33 -7.37 -7.63
C PRO A 16 -11.78 -7.46 -6.17
N GLY A 17 -12.99 -6.97 -5.87
CA GLY A 17 -13.56 -6.95 -4.51
C GLY A 17 -13.08 -5.79 -3.62
N SER A 18 -12.07 -5.02 -4.04
CA SER A 18 -11.68 -3.81 -3.33
C SER A 18 -12.74 -2.71 -3.47
N VAL A 19 -12.98 -1.97 -2.39
CA VAL A 19 -13.84 -0.78 -2.39
C VAL A 19 -12.96 0.48 -2.52
N VAL A 20 -13.53 1.56 -3.04
CA VAL A 20 -12.90 2.89 -3.18
C VAL A 20 -13.91 3.95 -2.76
N GLY A 21 -13.44 5.01 -2.12
CA GLY A 21 -14.29 6.12 -1.68
C GLY A 21 -14.92 5.89 -0.31
N GLU A 22 -14.45 4.91 0.46
CA GLU A 22 -14.96 4.63 1.81
C GLU A 22 -14.78 5.82 2.74
N VAL A 23 -13.65 6.52 2.62
CA VAL A 23 -13.36 7.72 3.40
C VAL A 23 -14.43 8.79 3.19
N ALA A 24 -14.96 8.94 1.98
CA ALA A 24 -16.01 9.92 1.69
C ALA A 24 -17.40 9.54 2.26
N VAL A 25 -17.59 8.27 2.64
CA VAL A 25 -18.81 7.78 3.29
C VAL A 25 -18.64 7.76 4.82
N LEU A 26 -17.45 7.46 5.31
CA LEU A 26 -17.14 7.29 6.73
C LEU A 26 -16.64 8.57 7.42
N SER A 27 -16.25 9.59 6.65
CA SER A 27 -15.75 10.86 7.18
C SER A 27 -16.35 12.05 6.43
N ASP A 28 -16.43 13.20 7.10
CA ASP A 28 -16.83 14.48 6.51
C ASP A 28 -15.71 15.11 5.63
N GLY A 29 -14.61 14.39 5.40
CA GLY A 29 -13.38 14.91 4.82
C GLY A 29 -13.24 14.71 3.31
N ARG A 30 -12.61 15.68 2.65
CA ARG A 30 -12.10 15.56 1.27
C ARG A 30 -10.60 15.23 1.30
N GLU A 31 -10.25 13.98 1.56
CA GLU A 31 -8.85 13.57 1.39
C GLU A 31 -8.49 13.52 -0.10
N ARG A 32 -7.29 14.01 -0.44
CA ARG A 32 -6.73 14.01 -1.80
C ARG A 32 -6.10 12.65 -2.12
N VAL A 33 -6.91 11.61 -2.12
CA VAL A 33 -6.49 10.29 -2.60
C VAL A 33 -6.88 10.18 -4.08
N THR A 34 -5.91 9.83 -4.93
CA THR A 34 -6.17 9.53 -6.35
C THR A 34 -6.08 8.03 -6.56
N VAL A 35 -7.12 7.47 -7.18
CA VAL A 35 -7.16 6.07 -7.61
C VAL A 35 -7.16 6.02 -9.14
N THR A 36 -6.15 5.38 -9.70
CA THR A 36 -5.93 5.30 -11.16
C THR A 36 -6.05 3.86 -11.63
N ALA A 37 -6.89 3.60 -12.61
CA ALA A 37 -6.94 2.29 -13.28
C ALA A 37 -5.65 2.06 -14.08
N GLN A 38 -5.01 0.91 -13.91
CA GLN A 38 -3.79 0.53 -14.65
C GLN A 38 -4.08 -0.32 -15.89
N GLY A 39 -5.32 -0.29 -16.37
CA GLY A 39 -5.86 -1.10 -17.45
C GLY A 39 -7.38 -1.13 -17.37
N SER A 40 -8.00 -2.02 -18.15
CA SER A 40 -9.45 -2.19 -18.13
C SER A 40 -9.93 -2.71 -16.77
N VAL A 41 -10.83 -1.96 -16.13
CA VAL A 41 -11.48 -2.33 -14.87
C VAL A 41 -12.99 -2.13 -14.98
N ARG A 42 -13.75 -2.91 -14.21
CA ARG A 42 -15.19 -2.75 -14.07
C ARG A 42 -15.49 -2.42 -12.62
N CYS A 43 -16.22 -1.33 -12.40
CA CYS A 43 -16.58 -0.87 -11.07
C CYS A 43 -18.11 -0.82 -10.96
N PHE A 44 -18.62 -1.22 -9.80
CA PHE A 44 -19.95 -0.83 -9.36
C PHE A 44 -19.81 0.51 -8.62
N ALA A 45 -20.48 1.54 -9.10
CA ALA A 45 -20.41 2.88 -8.53
C ALA A 45 -21.79 3.33 -8.05
N ALA A 46 -21.83 3.88 -6.84
CA ALA A 46 -23.02 4.48 -6.26
C ALA A 46 -22.68 5.89 -5.76
N PRO A 47 -23.51 6.91 -6.03
CA PRO A 47 -23.33 8.23 -5.43
C PRO A 47 -23.44 8.16 -3.90
N VAL A 48 -22.56 8.85 -3.18
CA VAL A 48 -22.57 8.89 -1.70
C VAL A 48 -23.93 9.29 -1.16
N GLN A 49 -24.61 10.25 -1.79
CA GLN A 49 -25.93 10.72 -1.39
C GLN A 49 -27.00 9.61 -1.50
N ARG A 50 -26.88 8.71 -2.48
CA ARG A 50 -27.78 7.56 -2.63
C ARG A 50 -27.53 6.51 -1.56
N VAL A 51 -26.26 6.30 -1.20
CA VAL A 51 -25.89 5.41 -0.10
C VAL A 51 -26.43 5.96 1.22
N GLN A 52 -26.25 7.24 1.48
CA GLN A 52 -26.77 7.88 2.70
C GLN A 52 -28.29 7.79 2.79
N ALA A 53 -29.00 8.14 1.72
CA ALA A 53 -30.46 8.03 1.68
C ALA A 53 -30.96 6.58 1.91
N LEU A 54 -30.22 5.58 1.42
CA LEU A 54 -30.52 4.17 1.69
C LEU A 54 -30.32 3.82 3.18
N LEU A 55 -29.24 4.31 3.80
CA LEU A 55 -28.97 4.08 5.22
C LEU A 55 -29.97 4.79 6.13
N ASP A 56 -30.48 5.94 5.72
CA ASP A 56 -31.52 6.66 6.45
C ASP A 56 -32.87 5.95 6.34
N ALA A 57 -33.20 5.39 5.15
CA ALA A 57 -34.41 4.61 4.92
C ALA A 57 -34.38 3.20 5.52
N ARG A 58 -33.18 2.62 5.67
CA ARG A 58 -32.95 1.27 6.20
C ARG A 58 -31.78 1.27 7.22
N PRO A 59 -32.03 1.75 8.44
CA PRO A 59 -31.01 1.86 9.49
C PRO A 59 -30.32 0.53 9.83
N GLU A 60 -31.00 -0.60 9.63
CA GLU A 60 -30.47 -1.95 9.84
C GLU A 60 -29.27 -2.28 8.94
N LEU A 61 -29.12 -1.59 7.81
CA LEU A 61 -28.01 -1.79 6.87
C LEU A 61 -26.75 -1.01 7.26
N ARG A 62 -26.83 -0.09 8.22
CA ARG A 62 -25.74 0.81 8.59
C ARG A 62 -24.51 0.06 9.10
N ALA A 63 -24.65 -0.69 10.19
CA ALA A 63 -23.51 -1.40 10.79
C ALA A 63 -22.86 -2.42 9.84
N PRO A 64 -23.61 -3.25 9.07
CA PRO A 64 -23.02 -4.13 8.07
C PRO A 64 -22.25 -3.38 6.98
N LEU A 65 -22.80 -2.27 6.46
CA LEU A 65 -22.15 -1.50 5.41
C LEU A 65 -20.89 -0.81 5.94
N GLU A 66 -20.98 -0.13 7.07
CA GLU A 66 -19.83 0.52 7.72
C GLU A 66 -18.71 -0.50 7.99
N ARG A 67 -19.05 -1.72 8.40
CA ARG A 67 -18.05 -2.79 8.59
C ARG A 67 -17.31 -3.13 7.29
N ILE A 68 -18.02 -3.30 6.18
CA ILE A 68 -17.42 -3.58 4.87
C ILE A 68 -16.48 -2.43 4.45
N LEU A 69 -16.93 -1.18 4.62
CA LEU A 69 -16.13 -0.01 4.28
C LEU A 69 -14.88 0.09 5.16
N MET A 70 -15.00 -0.23 6.45
CA MET A 70 -13.89 -0.19 7.40
C MET A 70 -12.86 -1.29 7.18
N ASP A 71 -13.31 -2.51 6.90
CA ASP A 71 -12.41 -3.60 6.52
C ASP A 71 -11.66 -3.28 5.22
N GLY A 72 -12.35 -2.67 4.25
CA GLY A 72 -11.76 -2.18 3.01
C GLY A 72 -10.74 -1.06 3.21
N LEU A 73 -10.94 -0.17 4.18
CA LEU A 73 -9.96 0.87 4.53
C LEU A 73 -8.76 0.30 5.28
N ALA A 74 -8.99 -0.55 6.28
CA ALA A 74 -7.94 -1.20 7.06
C ALA A 74 -6.98 -2.01 6.17
N ALA A 75 -7.51 -2.74 5.19
CA ALA A 75 -6.69 -3.48 4.22
C ALA A 75 -5.77 -2.57 3.39
N LYS A 76 -6.22 -1.36 3.03
CA LYS A 76 -5.39 -0.37 2.32
C LYS A 76 -4.29 0.20 3.21
N LEU A 77 -4.61 0.50 4.47
CA LEU A 77 -3.62 1.01 5.44
C LEU A 77 -2.52 -0.03 5.68
N ALA A 78 -2.88 -1.29 5.93
CA ALA A 78 -1.92 -2.38 6.09
C ALA A 78 -1.03 -2.56 4.85
N SER A 79 -1.59 -2.38 3.64
CA SER A 79 -0.83 -2.43 2.39
C SER A 79 0.13 -1.24 2.24
N ALA A 80 -0.29 -0.04 2.66
CA ALA A 80 0.52 1.18 2.61
C ALA A 80 1.72 1.11 3.55
N ASP A 81 1.52 0.60 4.77
CA ASP A 81 2.61 0.39 5.73
C ASP A 81 3.66 -0.59 5.17
N GLY A 82 3.22 -1.69 4.56
CA GLY A 82 4.11 -2.64 3.89
C GLY A 82 4.90 -2.03 2.73
N GLN A 83 4.25 -1.19 1.89
CA GLN A 83 4.92 -0.46 0.81
C GLN A 83 5.96 0.53 1.34
N ALA A 84 5.64 1.27 2.40
CA ALA A 84 6.58 2.20 3.05
C ALA A 84 7.80 1.47 3.62
N GLY A 85 7.60 0.32 4.27
CA GLY A 85 8.68 -0.54 4.76
C GLY A 85 9.59 -1.03 3.62
N ALA A 86 9.00 -1.50 2.52
CA ALA A 86 9.74 -1.95 1.34
C ALA A 86 10.54 -0.81 0.68
N HIS A 87 9.97 0.40 0.58
CA HIS A 87 10.67 1.56 0.03
C HIS A 87 11.86 1.96 0.90
N ARG A 88 11.70 2.01 2.24
CA ARG A 88 12.81 2.31 3.16
C ARG A 88 13.92 1.26 3.04
N TYR A 89 13.54 -0.01 2.97
CA TYR A 89 14.50 -1.10 2.84
C TYR A 89 15.25 -1.04 1.51
N ARG A 90 14.56 -0.74 0.40
CA ARG A 90 15.20 -0.50 -0.91
C ARG A 90 16.22 0.62 -0.85
N ALA A 91 15.87 1.78 -0.29
CA ALA A 91 16.79 2.90 -0.16
C ALA A 91 18.04 2.52 0.67
N ALA A 92 17.87 1.69 1.71
CA ALA A 92 18.99 1.17 2.48
C ALA A 92 19.88 0.22 1.66
N LEU A 93 19.30 -0.63 0.81
CA LEU A 93 20.05 -1.46 -0.13
C LEU A 93 20.82 -0.61 -1.15
N GLU A 94 20.21 0.45 -1.70
CA GLU A 94 20.86 1.38 -2.64
C GLU A 94 22.06 2.10 -2.00
N VAL A 95 21.92 2.54 -0.76
CA VAL A 95 23.05 3.15 -0.01
C VAL A 95 24.13 2.12 0.25
N ALA A 96 23.78 0.92 0.72
CA ALA A 96 24.74 -0.13 1.02
C ALA A 96 25.50 -0.62 -0.23
N CYS A 97 24.82 -0.62 -1.38
CA CYS A 97 25.38 -0.91 -2.71
C CYS A 97 26.47 0.09 -3.14
N ALA A 98 26.35 1.36 -2.72
CA ALA A 98 27.31 2.42 -3.03
C ALA A 98 28.50 2.47 -2.05
N LEU A 99 28.47 1.69 -0.97
CA LEU A 99 29.54 1.66 0.03
C LEU A 99 30.50 0.50 -0.27
N GLU A 100 31.80 0.75 -0.15
CA GLU A 100 32.80 -0.33 -0.07
C GLU A 100 32.49 -1.26 1.10
N GLU A 101 32.84 -2.54 0.97
CA GLU A 101 32.51 -3.60 1.94
C GLU A 101 32.95 -3.22 3.37
N ARG A 102 31.99 -2.77 4.20
CA ARG A 102 32.22 -2.46 5.62
C ARG A 102 31.57 -3.51 6.49
N ALA A 103 32.33 -3.97 7.49
CA ALA A 103 31.83 -4.88 8.52
C ALA A 103 30.56 -4.30 9.17
N GLY A 104 29.50 -5.12 9.24
CA GLY A 104 28.23 -4.77 9.89
C GLY A 104 27.12 -4.26 8.97
N ILE A 105 27.40 -3.91 7.72
CA ILE A 105 26.34 -3.50 6.77
C ILE A 105 25.34 -4.65 6.53
N ALA A 106 25.84 -5.86 6.27
CA ALA A 106 25.00 -7.03 6.01
C ALA A 106 24.10 -7.38 7.21
N SER A 107 24.63 -7.35 8.44
CA SER A 107 23.84 -7.64 9.64
C SER A 107 22.83 -6.53 9.97
N GLY A 108 23.17 -5.27 9.68
CA GLY A 108 22.27 -4.13 9.76
C GLY A 108 21.08 -4.28 8.81
N LEU A 109 21.34 -4.63 7.55
CA LEU A 109 20.29 -4.88 6.56
C LEU A 109 19.43 -6.09 6.88
N ALA A 110 20.01 -7.19 7.36
CA ALA A 110 19.25 -8.35 7.80
C ALA A 110 18.31 -8.01 8.98
N SER A 111 18.77 -7.16 9.90
CA SER A 111 17.94 -6.67 11.02
C SER A 111 16.83 -5.75 10.53
N MET A 112 17.14 -4.82 9.62
CA MET A 112 16.15 -3.93 9.01
C MET A 112 15.10 -4.71 8.22
N ARG A 113 15.51 -5.73 7.44
CA ARG A 113 14.60 -6.61 6.69
C ARG A 113 13.56 -7.24 7.60
N ARG A 114 13.99 -7.77 8.76
CA ARG A 114 13.09 -8.35 9.78
C ARG A 114 12.17 -7.30 10.40
N GLN A 115 12.72 -6.14 10.79
CA GLN A 115 11.93 -5.06 11.40
C GLN A 115 10.84 -4.50 10.46
N GLN A 116 11.12 -4.46 9.16
CA GLN A 116 10.18 -3.99 8.14
C GLN A 116 9.26 -5.13 7.61
N GLY A 117 9.36 -6.35 8.15
CA GLY A 117 8.52 -7.49 7.74
C GLY A 117 8.71 -7.92 6.29
N ILE A 118 9.88 -7.67 5.70
CA ILE A 118 10.15 -7.96 4.29
C ILE A 118 10.40 -9.46 4.11
N SER A 119 9.56 -10.12 3.31
CA SER A 119 9.70 -11.54 2.99
C SER A 119 10.90 -11.81 2.07
N GLU A 120 11.38 -13.06 2.02
CA GLU A 120 12.45 -13.47 1.08
C GLU A 120 12.11 -13.13 -0.37
N LYS A 121 10.88 -13.40 -0.79
CA LYS A 121 10.40 -13.08 -2.15
C LYS A 121 10.43 -11.59 -2.43
N ALA A 122 10.06 -10.76 -1.46
CA ALA A 122 10.11 -9.30 -1.61
C ALA A 122 11.56 -8.79 -1.66
N HIS A 123 12.44 -9.34 -0.83
CA HIS A 123 13.87 -9.03 -0.84
C HIS A 123 14.52 -9.39 -2.19
N ALA A 124 14.31 -10.62 -2.69
CA ALA A 124 14.85 -11.06 -3.98
C ALA A 124 14.39 -10.16 -5.14
N ARG A 125 13.11 -9.80 -5.19
CA ARG A 125 12.60 -8.85 -6.20
C ARG A 125 13.26 -7.48 -6.10
N LEU A 126 13.42 -6.95 -4.88
CA LEU A 126 14.08 -5.66 -4.69
C LEU A 126 15.54 -5.70 -5.16
N MET A 127 16.23 -6.81 -4.89
CA MET A 127 17.60 -7.05 -5.35
C MET A 127 17.73 -7.06 -6.88
N GLU A 128 16.78 -7.67 -7.59
CA GLU A 128 16.73 -7.65 -9.06
C GLU A 128 16.51 -6.25 -9.65
N GLU A 129 15.83 -5.36 -8.91
CA GLU A 129 15.49 -4.00 -9.34
C GLU A 129 16.57 -2.95 -8.99
N LEU A 130 17.64 -3.33 -8.28
CA LEU A 130 18.73 -2.42 -7.95
C LEU A 130 19.65 -2.21 -9.16
N PRO A 131 20.10 -0.97 -9.43
CA PRO A 131 21.12 -0.73 -10.43
C PRO A 131 22.40 -1.49 -10.07
N GLN A 132 23.09 -2.06 -11.07
CA GLN A 132 24.22 -2.99 -10.91
C GLN A 132 25.19 -2.55 -9.80
N CYS A 133 25.10 -3.21 -8.65
CA CYS A 133 26.00 -2.97 -7.53
C CYS A 133 27.39 -3.51 -7.87
N ALA A 134 28.40 -2.64 -7.86
CA ALA A 134 29.79 -3.03 -8.09
C ALA A 134 30.30 -3.98 -7.00
N HIS A 135 29.75 -3.86 -5.78
CA HIS A 135 29.96 -4.76 -4.67
C HIS A 135 28.59 -5.29 -4.23
N MET A 136 28.40 -6.62 -4.23
CA MET A 136 27.22 -7.25 -3.64
C MET A 136 27.59 -7.76 -2.24
N PRO A 137 27.31 -7.02 -1.16
CA PRO A 137 27.58 -7.44 0.21
C PRO A 137 26.41 -8.27 0.80
N PHE A 138 25.48 -8.75 -0.02
CA PHE A 138 24.20 -9.32 0.42
C PHE A 138 24.10 -10.80 0.01
N PRO A 139 24.21 -11.76 0.96
CA PRO A 139 23.84 -13.15 0.72
C PRO A 139 22.32 -13.39 0.81
#